data_AF-A7RID5-F1
#
_entry.id   AF-A7RID5-F1
#
_cell.length_a   1.000
_cell.length_b   1.000
_cell.length_c   1.000
_cell.angle_alpha   90.00
_cell.angle_beta   90.00
_cell.angle_gamma   90.00
#
_symmetry.space_group_name_H-M   'P 1'
#
loop_
_entity.id
_entity.type
_entity.pdbx_description
1 polymer ?
#
loop_
_entity_poly.entity_id
_entity_poly.type
_entity_poly.pdbx_seq_one_letter_code
_entity_poly.pdbx_strand_id
1 'polypeptide(L)'
;DKEYSTVFWPKLEGAILLILKQNPGEFIPISYEEMYSTVYKCVCWQYSERMHSSLIELVSSYLRQITHELQNSPRQDYLEKFHFAMAQYFQAVAGIVAIFNYMNRFYVVPKLHSDLSVQLKTLFMEYVADNPLLFSKYLIAELSVQPFAVNPQTMMSIIKGLYSLNPGFAERNPALFAKYIPNLLPPSTPQDLPSLIEQTQQMQKDLVDNPDFTRYTITITQ
;
A
#
# COMPACT_ATOMS: atom_id res chain seq x y z
N ASP A 1 -30.52 -15.32 -13.29
CA ASP A 1 -30.38 -13.90 -12.88
C ASP A 1 -30.92 -13.53 -11.50
N LYS A 2 -32.20 -13.78 -11.17
CA LYS A 2 -32.75 -13.38 -9.86
C LYS A 2 -31.98 -14.03 -8.69
N GLU A 3 -31.69 -15.32 -8.80
CA GLU A 3 -31.02 -16.10 -7.75
C GLU A 3 -29.59 -15.62 -7.45
N TYR A 4 -28.82 -15.25 -8.47
CA TYR A 4 -27.50 -14.62 -8.25
C TYR A 4 -27.63 -13.34 -7.42
N SER A 5 -28.52 -12.43 -7.82
CA SER A 5 -28.69 -11.13 -7.15
C SER A 5 -29.33 -11.21 -5.78
N THR A 6 -30.18 -12.20 -5.51
CA THR A 6 -30.92 -12.30 -4.25
C THR A 6 -30.32 -13.27 -3.25
N VAL A 7 -29.50 -14.23 -3.70
CA VAL A 7 -28.97 -15.31 -2.84
C VAL A 7 -27.46 -15.31 -2.80
N PHE A 8 -26.79 -15.45 -3.95
CA PHE A 8 -25.34 -15.66 -3.96
C PHE A 8 -24.55 -14.37 -3.74
N TRP A 9 -24.84 -13.32 -4.51
CA TRP A 9 -24.08 -12.08 -4.45
C TRP A 9 -24.17 -11.38 -3.09
N PRO A 10 -25.35 -11.19 -2.46
CA PRO A 10 -25.43 -10.50 -1.16
C PRO A 10 -24.58 -11.18 -0.07
N LYS A 11 -24.47 -12.51 -0.13
CA LYS A 11 -23.64 -13.29 0.79
C LYS A 11 -22.15 -13.05 0.56
N LEU A 12 -21.71 -13.10 -0.70
CA LEU A 12 -20.31 -12.83 -1.05
C LEU A 12 -19.94 -11.38 -0.77
N GLU A 13 -20.80 -10.44 -1.16
CA GLU A 13 -20.65 -9.00 -0.93
C GLU A 13 -20.49 -8.69 0.57
N GLY A 14 -21.37 -9.24 1.41
CA GLY A 14 -21.25 -9.08 2.87
C GLY A 14 -19.91 -9.58 3.41
N ALA A 15 -19.46 -10.76 2.98
CA ALA A 15 -18.17 -11.31 3.39
C ALA A 15 -16.99 -10.46 2.89
N ILE A 16 -17.01 -10.01 1.63
CA ILE A 16 -15.97 -9.14 1.06
C ILE A 16 -15.89 -7.82 1.81
N LEU A 17 -17.03 -7.19 2.11
CA LEU A 17 -17.05 -5.93 2.87
C LEU A 17 -16.51 -6.11 4.30
N LEU A 18 -16.78 -7.24 4.95
CA LEU A 18 -16.19 -7.57 6.24
C LEU A 18 -14.66 -7.74 6.13
N ILE A 19 -14.19 -8.44 5.10
CA ILE A 19 -12.75 -8.60 4.84
C ILE A 19 -12.07 -7.26 4.57
N LEU A 20 -12.68 -6.39 3.76
CA LEU A 20 -12.13 -5.08 3.40
C LEU A 20 -12.03 -4.14 4.61
N LYS A 21 -13.00 -4.18 5.52
CA LYS A 21 -13.05 -3.30 6.70
C LYS A 21 -12.28 -3.85 7.92
N GLN A 22 -11.69 -5.03 7.79
CA GLN A 22 -11.06 -5.71 8.91
C GLN A 22 -9.76 -5.02 9.32
N ASN A 23 -9.52 -4.85 10.63
CA ASN A 23 -8.20 -4.39 11.08
C ASN A 23 -7.13 -5.46 10.80
N PRO A 24 -5.89 -5.05 10.44
CA PRO A 24 -4.78 -5.97 10.26
C PRO A 24 -4.55 -6.84 11.51
N GLY A 25 -4.42 -8.16 11.32
CA GLY A 25 -4.15 -9.11 12.41
C GLY A 25 -5.34 -9.57 13.26
N GLU A 26 -6.55 -9.06 13.04
CA GLU A 26 -7.75 -9.56 13.73
C GLU A 26 -8.25 -10.89 13.16
N PHE A 27 -9.18 -11.56 13.86
CA PHE A 27 -9.91 -12.71 13.34
C PHE A 27 -11.15 -12.27 12.56
N ILE A 28 -11.41 -12.88 11.39
CA ILE A 28 -12.64 -12.66 10.63
C ILE A 28 -13.61 -13.81 10.90
N PRO A 29 -14.81 -13.55 11.41
CA PRO A 29 -15.84 -14.57 11.59
C PRO A 29 -16.55 -14.88 10.26
N ILE A 30 -15.80 -15.36 9.26
CA ILE A 30 -16.36 -15.84 7.99
C ILE A 30 -16.02 -17.31 7.76
N SER A 31 -16.98 -18.05 7.20
CA SER A 31 -16.72 -19.40 6.72
C SER A 31 -16.13 -19.35 5.31
N TYR A 32 -14.80 -19.48 5.20
CA TYR A 32 -14.11 -19.55 3.91
C TYR A 32 -14.62 -20.70 3.05
N GLU A 33 -14.94 -21.85 3.66
CA GLU A 33 -15.50 -23.02 2.97
C GLU A 33 -16.85 -22.69 2.34
N GLU A 34 -17.73 -22.01 3.09
CA GLU A 34 -19.05 -21.64 2.61
C GLU A 34 -18.97 -20.59 1.50
N MET A 35 -18.09 -19.60 1.63
CA MET A 35 -17.87 -18.58 0.60
C MET A 35 -17.29 -19.21 -0.66
N TYR A 36 -16.27 -20.06 -0.54
CA TYR A 36 -15.68 -20.79 -1.66
C TYR A 36 -16.70 -21.69 -2.36
N SER A 37 -17.52 -22.41 -1.59
CA SER A 37 -18.61 -23.24 -2.13
C SER A 37 -19.65 -22.41 -2.90
N THR A 38 -19.91 -21.18 -2.44
CA THR A 38 -20.81 -20.24 -3.11
C THR A 38 -20.20 -19.77 -4.44
N VAL A 39 -18.91 -19.42 -4.46
CA VAL A 39 -18.17 -19.07 -5.69
C VAL A 39 -18.17 -20.24 -6.67
N TYR A 40 -17.89 -21.45 -6.21
CA TYR A 40 -17.90 -22.66 -7.03
C TYR A 40 -19.25 -22.84 -7.76
N LYS A 41 -20.37 -22.75 -7.01
CA LYS A 41 -21.72 -22.83 -7.59
C LYS A 41 -21.96 -21.74 -8.62
N CYS A 42 -21.55 -20.51 -8.34
CA CYS A 42 -21.67 -19.39 -9.28
C CYS A 42 -20.90 -19.65 -10.59
N VAL A 43 -19.69 -20.20 -10.51
CA VAL A 43 -18.89 -20.55 -11.69
C VAL A 43 -19.56 -21.67 -12.48
N CYS A 44 -20.00 -22.74 -11.82
CA CYS A 44 -20.71 -23.85 -12.47
C CYS A 44 -21.99 -23.39 -13.18
N TRP A 45 -22.69 -22.41 -12.61
CA TRP A 45 -23.92 -21.85 -13.15
C TRP A 45 -23.69 -20.69 -14.13
N GLN A 46 -22.46 -20.55 -14.64
CA GLN A 46 -22.07 -19.57 -15.66
C GLN A 46 -22.22 -18.09 -15.23
N TYR A 47 -22.18 -17.80 -13.93
CA TYR A 47 -22.19 -16.43 -13.42
C TYR A 47 -20.80 -15.82 -13.25
N SER A 48 -19.75 -16.44 -13.80
CA SER A 48 -18.35 -16.02 -13.58
C SER A 48 -18.06 -14.57 -13.99
N GLU A 49 -18.51 -14.16 -15.19
CA GLU A 49 -18.31 -12.80 -15.69
C GLU A 49 -19.00 -11.77 -14.82
N ARG A 50 -20.29 -12.00 -14.54
CA ARG A 50 -21.08 -11.12 -13.68
C ARG A 50 -20.50 -11.02 -12.27
N MET A 51 -20.08 -12.13 -11.69
CA MET A 51 -19.46 -12.20 -10.36
C MET A 51 -18.13 -11.46 -10.31
N HIS A 52 -17.32 -11.58 -11.37
CA HIS A 52 -16.10 -10.81 -11.51
C HIS A 52 -16.39 -9.30 -11.61
N SER A 53 -17.32 -8.88 -12.47
CA SER A 53 -17.69 -7.46 -12.59
C SER A 53 -18.21 -6.89 -11.27
N SER A 54 -19.09 -7.60 -10.56
CA SER A 54 -19.61 -7.17 -9.26
C SER A 54 -18.50 -7.06 -8.21
N LEU A 55 -17.51 -7.96 -8.21
CA LEU A 55 -16.35 -7.89 -7.31
C LEU A 55 -15.49 -6.65 -7.60
N ILE A 56 -15.15 -6.41 -8.87
CA ILE A 56 -14.35 -5.24 -9.26
C ILE A 56 -15.08 -3.94 -8.92
N GLU A 57 -16.40 -3.87 -9.15
CA GLU A 57 -17.22 -2.70 -8.83
C GLU A 57 -17.27 -2.45 -7.32
N LEU A 58 -17.52 -3.48 -6.51
CA LEU A 58 -17.57 -3.40 -5.05
C LEU A 58 -16.24 -2.89 -4.48
N VAL A 59 -15.13 -3.48 -4.92
CA VAL A 59 -13.78 -3.10 -4.47
C VAL A 59 -13.43 -1.70 -4.93
N SER A 60 -13.75 -1.33 -6.17
CA SER A 60 -13.53 0.03 -6.69
C SER A 60 -14.30 1.07 -5.89
N SER A 61 -15.57 0.79 -5.57
CA SER A 61 -16.42 1.67 -4.77
C SER A 61 -15.84 1.89 -3.37
N TYR A 62 -15.41 0.81 -2.70
CA TYR A 62 -14.74 0.88 -1.41
C TYR A 62 -13.44 1.72 -1.49
N LEU A 63 -12.59 1.47 -2.48
CA LEU A 63 -11.34 2.23 -2.64
C LEU A 63 -11.57 3.72 -2.90
N ARG A 64 -12.61 4.09 -3.65
CA ARG A 64 -13.00 5.50 -3.83
C ARG A 64 -13.39 6.16 -2.51
N GLN A 65 -14.08 5.44 -1.62
CA GLN A 65 -14.41 5.94 -0.28
C GLN A 65 -13.14 6.18 0.53
N ILE A 66 -12.21 5.23 0.53
CA ILE A 66 -10.91 5.37 1.20
C ILE A 66 -10.13 6.57 0.65
N THR A 67 -10.07 6.75 -0.67
CA THR A 67 -9.39 7.91 -1.28
C THR A 67 -10.02 9.22 -0.82
N HIS A 68 -11.35 9.31 -0.77
CA HIS A 68 -12.06 10.49 -0.28
C HIS A 68 -11.78 10.75 1.22
N GLU A 69 -11.75 9.71 2.05
CA GLU A 69 -11.41 9.83 3.48
C GLU A 69 -9.96 10.31 3.69
N LEU A 70 -9.01 9.79 2.90
CA LEU A 70 -7.62 10.21 2.92
C LEU A 70 -7.46 11.65 2.46
N GLN A 71 -8.13 12.07 1.39
CA GLN A 71 -8.09 13.45 0.88
C GLN A 71 -8.63 14.48 1.88
N ASN A 72 -9.62 14.10 2.69
CA ASN A 72 -10.18 14.95 3.74
C ASN A 72 -9.43 14.86 5.08
N SER A 73 -8.42 14.00 5.18
CA SER A 73 -7.66 13.83 6.41
C SER A 73 -6.64 14.96 6.60
N PRO A 74 -6.34 15.38 7.84
CA PRO A 74 -5.26 16.30 8.12
C PRO A 74 -3.92 15.78 7.57
N ARG A 75 -3.06 16.70 7.13
CA ARG A 75 -1.73 16.36 6.56
C ARG A 75 -0.89 15.50 7.52
N GLN A 76 -0.96 15.77 8.81
CA GLN A 76 -0.19 15.10 9.86
C GLN A 76 -0.56 13.61 9.97
N ASP A 77 -1.85 13.28 9.85
CA ASP A 77 -2.36 11.92 9.99
C ASP A 77 -2.36 11.14 8.67
N TYR A 78 -2.19 11.84 7.54
CA TYR A 78 -2.39 11.26 6.21
C TYR A 78 -1.55 10.00 5.99
N LEU A 79 -0.25 10.04 6.31
CA LEU A 79 0.64 8.91 6.06
C LEU A 79 0.33 7.71 6.94
N GLU A 80 -0.07 7.93 8.20
CA GLU A 80 -0.48 6.84 9.10
C GLU A 80 -1.77 6.20 8.63
N LYS A 81 -2.77 7.00 8.23
CA LYS A 81 -4.02 6.49 7.65
C LYS A 81 -3.79 5.79 6.31
N PHE A 82 -2.92 6.32 5.46
CA PHE A 82 -2.54 5.68 4.21
C PHE A 82 -1.86 4.32 4.46
N HIS A 83 -0.91 4.28 5.40
CA HIS A 83 -0.23 3.04 5.80
C HIS A 83 -1.21 2.00 6.30
N PHE A 84 -2.11 2.41 7.21
CA PHE A 84 -3.16 1.55 7.73
C PHE A 84 -4.06 1.01 6.61
N ALA A 85 -4.57 1.88 5.74
CA ALA A 85 -5.41 1.50 4.61
C ALA A 85 -4.70 0.54 3.64
N MET A 86 -3.41 0.77 3.37
CA MET A 86 -2.60 -0.11 2.53
C MET A 86 -2.41 -1.49 3.16
N ALA A 87 -2.08 -1.55 4.46
CA ALA A 87 -1.91 -2.81 5.18
C ALA A 87 -3.22 -3.61 5.27
N GLN A 88 -4.32 -2.92 5.63
CA GLN A 88 -5.67 -3.48 5.65
C GLN A 88 -6.06 -4.04 4.27
N TYR A 89 -5.85 -3.27 3.20
CA TYR A 89 -6.21 -3.70 1.87
C TYR A 89 -5.36 -4.89 1.39
N PHE A 90 -4.05 -4.92 1.65
CA PHE A 90 -3.20 -6.04 1.21
C PHE A 90 -3.57 -7.35 1.92
N GLN A 91 -3.92 -7.28 3.21
CA GLN A 91 -4.48 -8.44 3.93
C GLN A 91 -5.82 -8.87 3.32
N ALA A 92 -6.70 -7.90 3.02
CA ALA A 92 -8.00 -8.16 2.42
C ALA A 92 -7.89 -8.84 1.04
N VAL A 93 -6.94 -8.42 0.20
CA VAL A 93 -6.67 -9.05 -1.10
C VAL A 93 -6.36 -10.54 -0.95
N ALA A 94 -5.53 -10.94 0.02
CA ALA A 94 -5.23 -12.35 0.25
C ALA A 94 -6.50 -13.15 0.61
N GLY A 95 -7.36 -12.61 1.48
CA GLY A 95 -8.63 -13.24 1.87
C GLY A 95 -9.62 -13.35 0.70
N ILE A 96 -9.78 -12.28 -0.08
CA ILE A 96 -10.65 -12.27 -1.27
C ILE A 96 -10.14 -13.28 -2.30
N VAL A 97 -8.84 -13.29 -2.61
CA VAL A 97 -8.25 -14.24 -3.56
C VAL A 97 -8.46 -15.69 -3.12
N ALA A 98 -8.38 -15.99 -1.82
CA ALA A 98 -8.65 -17.33 -1.31
C ALA A 98 -10.10 -17.77 -1.57
N ILE A 99 -11.09 -16.90 -1.31
CA ILE A 99 -12.51 -17.17 -1.57
C ILE A 99 -12.75 -17.36 -3.08
N PHE A 100 -12.19 -16.48 -3.89
CA PHE A 100 -12.41 -16.44 -5.34
C PHE A 100 -11.43 -17.30 -6.15
N ASN A 101 -10.61 -18.13 -5.50
CA ASN A 101 -9.57 -18.93 -6.16
C ASN A 101 -10.12 -19.81 -7.29
N TYR A 102 -11.34 -20.36 -7.14
CA TYR A 102 -11.99 -21.13 -8.20
C TYR A 102 -12.32 -20.24 -9.42
N MET A 103 -12.95 -19.08 -9.21
CA MET A 103 -13.19 -18.11 -10.30
C MET A 103 -11.88 -17.64 -10.93
N ASN A 104 -10.82 -17.42 -10.14
CA ASN A 104 -9.51 -17.03 -10.66
C ASN A 104 -8.99 -18.07 -11.67
N ARG A 105 -9.02 -19.35 -11.28
CA ARG A 105 -8.51 -20.46 -12.10
C ARG A 105 -9.34 -20.76 -13.35
N PHE A 106 -10.66 -20.63 -13.28
CA PHE A 106 -11.55 -21.06 -14.36
C PHE A 106 -12.12 -19.93 -15.21
N TYR A 107 -11.97 -18.68 -14.78
CA TYR A 107 -12.45 -17.50 -15.51
C TYR A 107 -11.35 -16.46 -15.72
N VAL A 108 -10.78 -15.91 -14.64
CA VAL A 108 -9.86 -14.76 -14.74
C VAL A 108 -8.58 -15.11 -15.51
N VAL A 109 -7.88 -16.17 -15.11
CA VAL A 109 -6.66 -16.63 -15.78
C VAL A 109 -6.90 -17.05 -17.24
N PRO A 110 -7.83 -17.98 -17.54
CA PRO A 110 -7.97 -18.48 -18.90
C PRO A 110 -8.71 -17.52 -19.85
N LYS A 111 -9.70 -16.73 -19.38
CA LYS A 111 -10.52 -15.88 -20.24
C LYS A 111 -10.10 -14.42 -20.25
N LEU A 112 -9.63 -13.88 -19.12
CA LEU A 112 -9.17 -12.49 -19.03
C LEU A 112 -7.65 -12.35 -19.14
N HIS A 113 -6.91 -13.46 -19.23
CA HIS A 113 -5.46 -13.51 -19.35
C HIS A 113 -4.75 -12.69 -18.26
N SER A 114 -5.24 -12.82 -17.03
CA SER A 114 -4.81 -12.00 -15.89
C SER A 114 -4.86 -12.83 -14.59
N ASP A 115 -4.51 -12.22 -13.47
CA ASP A 115 -4.62 -12.83 -12.14
C ASP A 115 -5.42 -11.91 -11.21
N LEU A 116 -6.31 -12.49 -10.40
CA LEU A 116 -7.18 -11.71 -9.53
C LEU A 116 -6.40 -10.90 -8.47
N SER A 117 -5.30 -11.43 -7.94
CA SER A 117 -4.46 -10.67 -6.99
C SER A 117 -3.85 -9.45 -7.67
N VAL A 118 -3.38 -9.62 -8.91
CA VAL A 118 -2.85 -8.52 -9.72
C VAL A 118 -3.92 -7.47 -9.99
N GLN A 119 -5.11 -7.88 -10.45
CA GLN A 119 -6.21 -6.94 -10.72
C GLN A 119 -6.60 -6.12 -9.49
N LEU A 120 -6.76 -6.77 -8.33
CA LEU A 120 -7.11 -6.06 -7.09
C LEU A 120 -6.00 -5.10 -6.65
N LYS A 121 -4.73 -5.50 -6.73
CA LYS A 121 -3.60 -4.60 -6.45
C LYS A 121 -3.56 -3.41 -7.40
N THR A 122 -3.86 -3.62 -8.68
CA THR A 122 -3.97 -2.54 -9.68
C THR A 122 -5.06 -1.55 -9.29
N LEU A 123 -6.23 -2.00 -8.81
CA LEU A 123 -7.28 -1.08 -8.33
C LEU A 123 -6.79 -0.19 -7.19
N PHE A 124 -6.08 -0.75 -6.20
CA PHE A 124 -5.52 0.07 -5.11
C PHE A 124 -4.48 1.06 -5.63
N MET A 125 -3.64 0.63 -6.57
CA MET A 125 -2.68 1.51 -7.22
C MET A 125 -3.40 2.69 -7.90
N GLU A 126 -4.41 2.43 -8.72
CA GLU A 126 -5.12 3.46 -9.50
C GLU A 126 -5.94 4.41 -8.63
N TYR A 127 -6.69 3.89 -7.66
CA TYR A 127 -7.59 4.72 -6.86
C TYR A 127 -6.90 5.40 -5.68
N VAL A 128 -5.91 4.75 -5.05
CA VAL A 128 -5.35 5.18 -3.76
C VAL A 128 -3.88 5.58 -3.87
N ALA A 129 -3.03 4.72 -4.44
CA ALA A 129 -1.57 4.89 -4.37
C ALA A 129 -1.01 5.89 -5.40
N ASP A 130 -1.52 5.90 -6.63
CA ASP A 130 -1.13 6.85 -7.68
C ASP A 130 -1.85 8.19 -7.50
N ASN A 131 -1.66 8.79 -6.32
CA ASN A 131 -2.27 10.04 -5.94
C ASN A 131 -1.21 11.16 -5.92
N PRO A 132 -1.44 12.29 -6.62
CA PRO A 132 -0.53 13.43 -6.60
C PRO A 132 -0.23 13.98 -5.20
N LEU A 133 -1.17 13.87 -4.26
CA LEU A 133 -0.97 14.32 -2.88
C LEU A 133 0.12 13.52 -2.17
N LEU A 134 0.15 12.20 -2.39
CA LEU A 134 1.12 11.30 -1.76
C LEU A 134 2.55 11.66 -2.17
N PHE A 135 2.76 11.87 -3.48
CA PHE A 135 4.06 12.21 -4.05
C PHE A 135 4.33 13.72 -4.10
N SER A 136 3.47 14.54 -3.50
CA SER A 136 3.72 15.97 -3.42
C SER A 136 4.96 16.25 -2.58
N LYS A 137 5.73 17.27 -2.97
CA LYS A 137 6.95 17.70 -2.25
C LYS A 137 6.68 17.96 -0.76
N TYR A 138 5.46 18.36 -0.42
CA TYR A 138 5.03 18.77 0.91
C TYR A 138 4.48 17.64 1.79
N LEU A 139 4.51 16.39 1.31
CA LEU A 139 4.05 15.26 2.12
C LEU A 139 5.18 14.26 2.32
N ILE A 140 5.38 13.32 1.40
CA ILE A 140 6.31 12.22 1.66
C ILE A 140 7.77 12.69 1.70
N ALA A 141 8.14 13.67 0.86
CA ALA A 141 9.50 14.18 0.83
C ALA A 141 9.83 15.00 2.10
N GLU A 142 8.98 15.93 2.49
CA GLU A 142 9.17 16.77 3.68
C GLU A 142 9.14 15.93 4.98
N LEU A 143 8.15 15.05 5.14
CA LEU A 143 8.03 14.21 6.33
C LEU A 143 9.16 13.18 6.44
N SER A 144 9.80 12.80 5.34
CA SER A 144 10.96 11.88 5.37
C SER A 144 12.25 12.50 5.88
N VAL A 145 12.32 13.84 5.94
CA VAL A 145 13.50 14.59 6.39
C VAL A 145 13.32 15.10 7.83
N GLN A 146 12.06 15.27 8.27
CA GLN A 146 11.76 15.69 9.63
C GLN A 146 11.93 14.51 10.62
N PRO A 147 12.80 14.64 11.64
CA PRO A 147 12.94 13.64 12.68
C PRO A 147 11.60 13.40 13.41
N PHE A 148 11.27 12.14 13.68
CA PHE A 148 10.09 11.72 14.43
C PHE A 148 8.71 12.09 13.84
N ALA A 149 8.65 12.74 12.68
CA ALA A 149 7.38 13.08 12.03
C ALA A 149 6.59 11.84 11.58
N VAL A 150 7.28 10.76 11.23
CA VAL A 150 6.70 9.46 10.89
C VAL A 150 7.57 8.35 11.47
N ASN A 151 6.95 7.31 12.03
CA ASN A 151 7.68 6.13 12.48
C ASN A 151 8.47 5.52 11.30
N PRO A 152 9.79 5.27 11.42
CA PRO A 152 10.61 4.70 10.35
C PRO A 152 10.08 3.36 9.80
N GLN A 153 9.45 2.54 10.64
CA GLN A 153 8.83 1.28 10.23
C GLN A 153 7.61 1.51 9.32
N THR A 154 6.77 2.48 9.67
CA THR A 154 5.63 2.91 8.84
C THR A 154 6.12 3.41 7.48
N MET A 155 7.11 4.30 7.47
CA MET A 155 7.69 4.81 6.22
C MET A 155 8.27 3.69 5.36
N MET A 156 9.08 2.79 5.95
CA MET A 156 9.62 1.63 5.24
C MET A 156 8.52 0.75 4.66
N SER A 157 7.46 0.48 5.44
CA SER A 157 6.33 -0.33 4.99
C SER A 157 5.60 0.34 3.82
N ILE A 158 5.37 1.65 3.87
CA ILE A 158 4.79 2.44 2.78
C ILE A 158 5.65 2.30 1.52
N ILE A 159 6.94 2.61 1.61
CA ILE A 159 7.84 2.62 0.45
C ILE A 159 7.96 1.22 -0.18
N LYS A 160 8.11 0.17 0.64
CA LYS A 160 8.13 -1.22 0.14
C LYS A 160 6.80 -1.61 -0.49
N GLY A 161 5.68 -1.20 0.11
CA GLY A 161 4.33 -1.44 -0.42
C GLY A 161 4.14 -0.77 -1.78
N LEU A 162 4.46 0.51 -1.90
CA LEU A 162 4.43 1.25 -3.17
C LEU A 162 5.31 0.59 -4.23
N TYR A 163 6.56 0.26 -3.90
CA TYR A 163 7.47 -0.40 -4.83
C TYR A 163 6.95 -1.77 -5.30
N SER A 164 6.30 -2.53 -4.41
CA SER A 164 5.69 -3.82 -4.75
C SER A 164 4.46 -3.71 -5.66
N LEU A 165 3.74 -2.57 -5.61
CA LEU A 165 2.62 -2.28 -6.50
C LEU A 165 3.13 -1.89 -7.88
N ASN A 166 4.08 -0.96 -7.92
CA ASN A 166 4.69 -0.49 -9.15
C ASN A 166 6.11 0.05 -8.88
N PRO A 167 7.16 -0.62 -9.38
CA PRO A 167 8.53 -0.13 -9.28
C PRO A 167 8.75 1.28 -9.86
N GLY A 168 7.92 1.70 -10.83
CA GLY A 168 7.97 3.03 -11.43
C GLY A 168 7.71 4.18 -10.46
N PHE A 169 7.12 3.92 -9.28
CA PHE A 169 7.02 4.94 -8.23
C PHE A 169 8.40 5.40 -7.70
N ALA A 170 9.43 4.55 -7.80
CA ALA A 170 10.78 4.92 -7.44
C ALA A 170 11.31 6.09 -8.28
N GLU A 171 10.89 6.21 -9.55
CA GLU A 171 11.33 7.29 -10.43
C GLU A 171 10.85 8.67 -9.96
N ARG A 172 9.74 8.74 -9.22
CA ARG A 172 9.19 9.99 -8.69
C ARG A 172 10.03 10.55 -7.54
N ASN A 173 10.70 9.69 -6.77
CA ASN A 173 11.64 10.10 -5.72
C ASN A 173 12.70 9.01 -5.46
N PRO A 174 13.73 8.89 -6.32
CA PRO A 174 14.69 7.79 -6.24
C PRO A 174 15.48 7.78 -4.92
N ALA A 175 15.84 8.97 -4.42
CA ALA A 175 16.59 9.11 -3.19
C ALA A 175 15.81 8.61 -1.97
N LEU A 176 14.50 8.87 -1.90
CA LEU A 176 13.65 8.37 -0.82
C LEU A 176 13.52 6.85 -0.88
N PHE A 177 13.25 6.28 -2.05
CA PHE A 177 13.09 4.84 -2.22
C PHE A 177 14.40 4.09 -1.92
N ALA A 178 15.54 4.65 -2.31
CA ALA A 178 16.86 4.06 -2.08
C ALA A 178 17.21 3.90 -0.59
N LYS A 179 16.60 4.69 0.31
CA LYS A 179 16.76 4.51 1.76
C LYS A 179 16.21 3.17 2.27
N TYR A 180 15.25 2.58 1.56
CA TYR A 180 14.51 1.39 2.01
C TYR A 180 14.55 0.20 1.03
N ILE A 181 14.91 0.44 -0.23
CA ILE A 181 15.03 -0.56 -1.29
C ILE A 181 16.51 -0.72 -1.65
N PRO A 182 17.14 -1.86 -1.30
CA PRO A 182 18.54 -2.13 -1.63
C PRO A 182 18.77 -2.16 -3.15
N ASN A 183 19.97 -1.73 -3.58
CA ASN A 183 20.42 -1.79 -4.98
C ASN A 183 19.53 -1.04 -5.98
N LEU A 184 18.73 -0.06 -5.53
CA LEU A 184 17.88 0.75 -6.40
C LEU A 184 18.70 1.75 -7.24
N LEU A 185 19.70 2.39 -6.61
CA LEU A 185 20.60 3.32 -7.28
C LEU A 185 21.86 2.59 -7.75
N PRO A 186 22.52 3.08 -8.81
CA PRO A 186 23.81 2.54 -9.23
C PRO A 186 24.83 2.65 -8.09
N PRO A 187 25.78 1.70 -8.00
CA PRO A 187 26.84 1.78 -7.00
C PRO A 187 27.66 3.05 -7.22
N SER A 188 28.04 3.70 -6.12
CA SER A 188 28.94 4.86 -6.17
C SER A 188 30.23 4.50 -6.88
N THR A 189 30.67 5.40 -7.75
CA THR A 189 31.92 5.30 -8.51
C THR A 189 32.96 6.26 -7.93
N PRO A 190 34.25 6.11 -8.27
CA PRO A 190 35.28 7.06 -7.84
C PRO A 190 35.03 8.51 -8.30
N GLN A 191 34.19 8.73 -9.30
CA GLN A 191 33.82 10.06 -9.78
C GLN A 191 32.85 10.78 -8.82
N ASP A 192 32.14 10.03 -7.98
CA ASP A 192 31.17 10.56 -7.02
C ASP A 192 31.84 11.03 -5.71
N LEU A 193 33.11 10.64 -5.48
CA LEU A 193 33.89 10.97 -4.28
C LEU A 193 33.87 12.47 -3.92
N PRO A 194 34.14 13.41 -4.86
CA PRO A 194 34.13 14.84 -4.54
C PRO A 194 32.77 15.31 -4.00
N SER A 195 31.67 14.88 -4.61
CA SER A 195 30.32 15.26 -4.17
C SER A 195 29.98 14.66 -2.80
N LEU A 196 30.37 13.40 -2.55
CA LEU A 196 30.17 12.74 -1.26
C LEU A 196 30.97 13.41 -0.13
N ILE A 197 32.20 13.86 -0.42
CA ILE A 197 33.02 14.63 0.52
C ILE A 197 32.32 15.95 0.87
N GLU A 198 31.84 16.69 -0.13
CA GLU A 198 31.14 17.96 0.07
C GLU A 198 29.85 17.78 0.90
N GLN A 199 29.04 16.77 0.58
CA GLN A 199 27.83 16.43 1.35
C GLN A 199 28.17 16.08 2.81
N THR A 200 29.27 15.36 3.03
CA THR A 200 29.73 14.99 4.38
C THR A 200 30.19 16.23 5.15
N GLN A 201 30.94 17.14 4.52
CA GLN A 201 31.37 18.39 5.14
C GLN A 201 30.18 19.28 5.51
N GLN A 202 29.18 19.37 4.63
CA GLN A 202 27.97 20.13 4.92
C GLN A 202 27.22 19.53 6.11
N MET A 203 27.04 18.20 6.15
CA MET A 203 26.40 17.52 7.27
C MET A 203 27.15 17.75 8.59
N GLN A 204 28.49 17.69 8.58
CA GLN A 204 29.31 17.97 9.76
C GLN A 204 29.11 19.40 10.26
N LYS A 205 29.04 20.37 9.35
CA LYS A 205 28.79 21.77 9.69
C LYS A 205 27.41 21.96 10.31
N ASP A 206 26.36 21.40 9.69
CA ASP A 206 24.99 21.49 10.19
C ASP A 206 24.84 20.89 11.59
N LEU A 207 25.59 19.82 11.90
CA LEU A 207 25.62 19.21 13.24
C LEU A 207 26.35 20.08 14.27
N VAL A 208 27.41 20.77 13.88
CA VAL A 208 28.13 21.69 14.78
C VAL A 208 27.30 22.93 15.09
N ASP A 209 26.57 23.44 14.10
CA ASP A 209 25.73 24.63 14.22
C ASP A 209 24.40 24.35 14.95
N ASN A 210 24.07 23.06 15.21
CA ASN A 210 22.87 22.67 15.93
C ASN A 210 23.10 22.64 17.46
N PRO A 211 22.43 23.51 18.24
CA PRO A 211 22.64 23.61 19.69
C PRO A 211 22.35 22.32 20.46
N ASP A 212 21.48 21.45 19.94
CA ASP A 212 21.13 20.16 20.55
C ASP A 212 22.27 19.12 20.43
N PHE A 213 23.24 19.37 19.55
CA PHE A 213 24.40 18.49 19.30
C PHE A 213 25.74 19.10 19.74
N THR A 214 25.72 20.31 20.31
CA THR A 214 26.93 20.92 20.86
C THR A 214 27.48 20.06 21.99
N ARG A 215 28.74 19.61 21.85
CA ARG A 215 29.45 18.93 22.94
C ARG A 215 29.57 19.90 24.11
N TYR A 216 28.83 19.67 25.20
CA TYR A 216 29.14 20.31 26.47
C TYR A 216 30.57 19.92 26.84
N THR A 217 31.51 20.84 26.66
CA THR A 217 32.83 20.75 27.29
C THR A 217 32.60 20.83 28.79
N ILE A 218 32.54 19.67 29.45
CA ILE A 218 32.65 19.59 30.90
C ILE A 218 34.07 20.02 31.23
N THR A 219 34.25 21.31 31.52
CA THR A 219 35.49 21.82 32.07
C THR A 219 35.60 21.27 33.49
N ILE A 220 36.31 20.15 33.66
CA ILE A 220 36.68 19.66 34.99
C ILE A 220 37.75 20.63 35.51
N THR A 221 37.34 21.61 36.29
CA THR A 221 38.25 22.43 37.10
C THR A 221 38.89 21.54 38.17
N GLN A 222 40.22 21.41 38.09
CA GLN A 222 41.06 20.83 39.16
C GLN A 222 41.11 21.73 40.38
#